data_AF-A0A7V7XFZ6-F1
#
_entry.id   AF-A0A7V7XFZ6-F1
#
_cell.length_a   1.000
_cell.length_b   1.000
_cell.length_c   1.000
_cell.angle_alpha   90.00
_cell.angle_beta   90.00
_cell.angle_gamma   90.00
#
_symmetry.space_group_name_H-M   'P 1'
#
loop_
_entity.id
_entity.type
_entity.pdbx_description
1 polymer ?
#
loop_
_entity_poly.entity_id
_entity_poly.type
_entity_poly.pdbx_seq_one_letter_code
_entity_poly.pdbx_strand_id
1 'polypeptide(L)'
;MPDSKLAVLLQQLKSDDPKARAKACRALGKRGNPEAIPHLVRVYQRFEEDDQVRAAAEKALKQFIKKMPSKPGASKGRVSASAGRRWVIGLVVSFVVLLLLNVVLRMGGDGETVSTAAEVTPMATATPSTPTPRDILLATYETLYQNMLTNFVAMKTEWGTGTPGDLPCTAVVQPMQVTELAEIDRNTYPDFGFVLDLNLTLTKMNLTVDSWNLQCSKPEGQQGSLDDFNTNNDRLNALEPEIQAYGPVLAEVKNNPAPTVGPTVTLTPIPSDTVPAPTETAVPTQAPATSTGVPTLTPTITLTPEPTIDPGVLNAVIKELDLGLAASERINVNYWFRIRDGQPLDFGCTFGVTMPTLYDPTPVQAQIAQKPELGTAIQLLNDGIALLEQSVNSFLTSCQNGNYASAIAPGINNASQAYINFEQAKGLLVNP
;
A
#
# COMPACT_ATOMS: atom_id res chain seq x y z
N MET A 1 1.53 -7.71 41.76
CA MET A 1 0.15 -7.45 41.29
C MET A 1 0.24 -6.37 40.22
N PRO A 2 -0.16 -6.61 38.96
CA PRO A 2 -0.17 -5.54 37.97
C PRO A 2 -1.11 -4.45 38.47
N ASP A 3 -0.68 -3.19 38.34
CA ASP A 3 -1.34 -2.02 38.90
C ASP A 3 -2.75 -1.91 38.30
N SER A 4 -3.77 -2.42 39.01
CA SER A 4 -5.16 -2.57 38.51
C SER A 4 -5.71 -1.27 37.91
N LYS A 5 -5.25 -0.12 38.42
CA LYS A 5 -5.59 1.20 37.89
C LYS A 5 -4.92 1.53 36.54
N LEU A 6 -3.74 1.00 36.24
CA LEU A 6 -3.12 1.14 34.91
C LEU A 6 -3.92 0.35 33.88
N ALA A 7 -4.28 -0.90 34.18
CA ALA A 7 -5.07 -1.74 33.27
C ALA A 7 -6.41 -1.09 32.93
N VAL A 8 -7.10 -0.51 33.92
CA VAL A 8 -8.36 0.24 33.71
C VAL A 8 -8.15 1.47 32.81
N LEU A 9 -7.06 2.22 32.99
CA LEU A 9 -6.75 3.39 32.15
C LEU A 9 -6.40 2.99 30.71
N LEU A 10 -5.67 1.89 30.52
CA LEU A 10 -5.37 1.35 29.20
C LEU A 10 -6.64 0.85 28.50
N GLN A 11 -7.58 0.27 29.22
CA GLN A 11 -8.89 -0.10 28.69
C GLN A 11 -9.71 1.14 28.31
N GLN A 12 -9.65 2.22 29.09
CA GLN A 12 -10.34 3.48 28.78
C GLN A 12 -9.81 4.19 27.52
N LEU A 13 -8.58 3.89 27.07
CA LEU A 13 -8.09 4.35 25.76
C LEU A 13 -8.85 3.74 24.58
N LYS A 14 -9.58 2.64 24.80
CA LYS A 14 -10.41 1.97 23.79
C LYS A 14 -11.91 2.31 23.91
N SER A 15 -12.28 3.27 24.75
CA SER A 15 -13.67 3.68 24.93
C SER A 15 -14.19 4.42 23.70
N ASP A 16 -15.47 4.26 23.38
CA ASP A 16 -16.13 4.99 22.28
C ASP A 16 -16.27 6.49 22.58
N ASP A 17 -16.28 6.90 23.86
CA ASP A 17 -16.35 8.32 24.26
C ASP A 17 -14.98 9.01 24.17
N PRO A 18 -14.80 10.02 23.28
CA PRO A 18 -13.57 10.79 23.18
C PRO A 18 -13.17 11.47 24.49
N LYS A 19 -14.13 11.93 25.31
CA LYS A 19 -13.82 12.56 26.60
C LYS A 19 -13.21 11.55 27.58
N ALA A 20 -13.70 10.31 27.57
CA ALA A 20 -13.13 9.22 28.36
C ALA A 20 -11.69 8.89 27.91
N ARG A 21 -11.44 8.80 26.60
CA ARG A 21 -10.09 8.58 26.04
C ARG A 21 -9.13 9.72 26.42
N ALA A 22 -9.54 10.98 26.24
CA ALA A 22 -8.73 12.14 26.60
C ALA A 22 -8.40 12.18 28.11
N LYS A 23 -9.35 11.80 28.97
CA LYS A 23 -9.15 11.70 30.41
C LYS A 23 -8.15 10.59 30.76
N ALA A 24 -8.22 9.45 30.07
CA ALA A 24 -7.27 8.35 30.22
C ALA A 24 -5.85 8.78 29.82
N CYS A 25 -5.66 9.43 28.66
CA CYS A 25 -4.36 9.98 28.25
C CYS A 25 -3.74 10.91 29.30
N ARG A 26 -4.53 11.85 29.83
CA ARG A 26 -4.09 12.78 30.88
C ARG A 26 -3.70 12.05 32.17
N ALA A 27 -4.46 11.02 32.56
CA ALA A 27 -4.20 10.25 33.78
C ALA A 27 -2.93 9.41 33.65
N LEU A 28 -2.69 8.80 32.48
CA LEU A 28 -1.48 8.03 32.17
C LEU A 28 -0.23 8.92 32.21
N GLY A 29 -0.27 10.10 31.58
CA GLY A 29 0.84 11.06 31.62
C GLY A 29 1.17 11.56 33.03
N LYS A 30 0.15 11.81 33.86
CA LYS A 30 0.35 12.20 35.27
C LYS A 30 1.01 11.09 36.07
N ARG A 31 0.57 9.84 35.88
CA ARG A 31 1.10 8.65 36.55
C ARG A 31 2.56 8.39 36.20
N GLY A 32 2.96 8.65 34.96
CA GLY A 32 4.37 8.53 34.57
C GLY A 32 4.89 7.09 34.58
N ASN A 33 4.02 6.08 34.43
CA ASN A 33 4.45 4.71 34.21
C ASN A 33 4.88 4.53 32.74
N PRO A 34 6.15 4.18 32.45
CA PRO A 34 6.67 4.00 31.09
C PRO A 34 5.88 2.99 30.23
N GLU A 35 5.24 1.99 30.84
CA GLU A 35 4.40 1.00 30.14
C GLU A 35 3.23 1.65 29.36
N ALA A 36 2.84 2.88 29.71
CA ALA A 36 1.79 3.61 29.00
C ALA A 36 2.27 4.29 27.70
N ILE A 37 3.58 4.42 27.48
CA ILE A 37 4.15 5.14 26.33
C ILE A 37 3.69 4.55 24.98
N PRO A 38 3.82 3.25 24.70
CA PRO A 38 3.41 2.70 23.39
C PRO A 38 1.92 2.91 23.11
N HIS A 39 1.08 2.85 24.14
CA HIS A 39 -0.36 3.11 24.01
C HIS A 39 -0.67 4.58 23.73
N LEU A 40 0.05 5.51 24.36
CA LEU A 40 -0.09 6.95 24.10
C LEU A 40 0.43 7.34 22.70
N VAL A 41 1.50 6.69 22.22
CA VAL A 41 2.02 6.88 20.86
C VAL A 41 0.99 6.44 19.82
N ARG A 42 0.35 5.27 20.03
CA ARG A 42 -0.71 4.77 19.16
C ARG A 42 -1.91 5.73 19.07
N VAL A 43 -2.32 6.31 20.21
CA VAL A 43 -3.41 7.31 20.23
C VAL A 43 -2.99 8.61 19.55
N TYR A 44 -1.74 9.03 19.68
CA TYR A 44 -1.23 10.23 19.02
C TYR A 44 -1.11 10.07 17.49
N GLN A 45 -0.71 8.88 17.02
CA GLN A 45 -0.54 8.56 15.60
C GLN A 45 -1.86 8.25 14.87
N ARG A 46 -2.94 7.97 15.61
CA ARG A 46 -4.25 7.69 15.02
C ARG A 46 -4.82 8.96 14.38
N PHE A 47 -4.94 8.93 13.05
CA PHE A 47 -5.33 10.09 12.24
C PHE A 47 -6.79 10.51 12.43
N GLU A 48 -7.70 9.56 12.65
CA GLU A 48 -9.14 9.81 12.90
C GLU A 48 -9.47 10.08 14.37
N GLU A 49 -8.46 10.29 15.21
CA GLU A 49 -8.66 10.55 16.63
C GLU A 49 -9.14 11.98 16.87
N ASP A 50 -9.97 12.17 17.90
CA ASP A 50 -10.45 13.50 18.28
C ASP A 50 -9.27 14.42 18.65
N ASP A 51 -9.28 15.66 18.16
CA ASP A 51 -8.20 16.63 18.37
C ASP A 51 -7.86 16.83 19.86
N GLN A 52 -8.85 16.77 20.75
CA GLN A 52 -8.64 16.89 22.19
C GLN A 52 -7.97 15.65 22.79
N VAL A 53 -8.26 14.46 22.24
CA VAL A 53 -7.64 13.19 22.63
C VAL A 53 -6.19 13.16 22.16
N ARG A 54 -5.94 13.54 20.91
CA ARG A 54 -4.59 13.64 20.32
C ARG A 54 -3.71 14.65 21.07
N ALA A 55 -4.24 15.84 21.37
CA ALA A 55 -3.55 16.84 22.20
C ALA A 55 -3.31 16.35 23.64
N ALA A 56 -4.22 15.54 24.19
CA ALA A 56 -4.03 14.92 25.51
C ALA A 56 -2.93 13.86 25.51
N ALA A 57 -2.83 13.06 24.45
CA ALA A 57 -1.76 12.08 24.26
C ALA A 57 -0.39 12.75 24.07
N GLU A 58 -0.31 13.77 23.22
CA GLU A 58 0.91 14.58 23.02
C GLU A 58 1.39 15.19 24.34
N LYS A 59 0.48 15.80 25.11
CA LYS A 59 0.80 16.39 26.42
C LYS A 59 1.26 15.35 27.44
N ALA A 60 0.73 14.12 27.37
CA ALA A 60 1.16 13.02 28.22
C ALA A 60 2.57 12.56 27.86
N LEU A 61 2.87 12.39 26.57
CA LEU A 61 4.22 12.03 26.07
C LEU A 61 5.28 13.08 26.44
N LYS A 62 4.95 14.38 26.30
CA LYS A 62 5.85 15.48 26.75
C LYS A 62 6.15 15.41 28.25
N GLN A 63 5.21 14.94 29.08
CA GLN A 63 5.47 14.77 30.52
C GLN A 63 6.45 13.61 30.80
N PHE A 64 6.42 12.54 30.01
CA PHE A 64 7.41 11.46 30.09
C PHE A 64 8.79 11.94 29.71
N ILE A 65 8.91 12.68 28.61
CA ILE A 65 10.18 13.27 28.15
C ILE A 65 10.75 14.23 29.21
N LYS A 66 9.90 15.04 29.86
CA LYS A 66 10.33 15.95 30.94
C LYS A 66 10.77 15.22 32.22
N LYS A 67 10.26 14.02 32.47
CA LYS A 67 10.55 13.22 33.68
C LYS A 67 11.72 12.24 33.51
N MET A 68 12.15 11.95 32.29
CA MET A 68 13.35 11.15 32.04
C MET A 68 14.62 11.98 32.30
N PRO A 69 15.58 11.51 33.12
CA PRO A 69 16.86 12.19 33.28
C PRO A 69 17.64 12.09 31.96
N SER A 70 17.88 13.24 31.30
CA SER A 70 18.77 13.29 30.15
C SER A 70 20.19 12.92 30.61
N LYS A 71 20.77 11.86 30.06
CA LYS A 71 22.22 11.70 30.07
C LYS A 71 22.80 12.79 29.16
N PRO A 72 23.75 13.62 29.60
CA PRO A 72 24.21 14.76 28.82
C PRO A 72 25.28 14.32 27.82
N GLY A 73 25.10 14.69 26.55
CA GLY A 73 26.13 14.59 25.51
C GLY A 73 25.67 15.25 24.22
N ALA A 74 26.49 16.18 23.71
CA ALA A 74 26.45 16.84 22.40
C ALA A 74 25.62 18.15 22.23
N SER A 75 26.33 19.24 22.55
CA SER A 75 26.42 20.56 21.88
C SER A 75 25.16 21.41 21.62
N LYS A 76 25.06 22.50 22.40
CA LYS A 76 24.29 23.71 22.09
C LYS A 76 25.00 24.53 21.00
N GLY A 77 24.40 24.64 19.82
CA GLY A 77 24.69 25.69 18.84
C GLY A 77 23.84 26.93 19.14
N ARG A 78 24.47 28.06 19.46
CA ARG A 78 23.83 29.37 19.64
C ARG A 78 23.35 29.91 18.29
N VAL A 79 22.04 30.10 18.12
CA VAL A 79 21.50 30.87 16.99
C VAL A 79 21.43 32.35 17.39
N SER A 80 22.17 33.18 16.66
CA SER A 80 22.25 34.63 16.83
C SER A 80 21.04 35.33 16.21
N ALA A 81 20.42 36.22 16.98
CA ALA A 81 19.27 37.02 16.60
C ALA A 81 19.66 38.14 15.62
N SER A 82 19.57 37.89 14.31
CA SER A 82 19.51 38.95 13.29
C SER A 82 18.88 38.54 11.95
N ALA A 83 18.45 37.29 11.77
CA ALA A 83 17.92 36.79 10.49
C ALA A 83 16.39 36.94 10.29
N GLY A 84 15.64 37.48 11.25
CA GLY A 84 14.16 37.49 11.21
C GLY A 84 13.51 38.53 10.29
N ARG A 85 14.25 39.56 9.83
CA ARG A 85 13.65 40.71 9.13
C ARG A 85 13.64 40.60 7.60
N ARG A 86 14.41 39.67 7.02
CA ARG A 86 14.51 39.47 5.56
C ARG A 86 13.39 38.58 4.99
N TRP A 87 12.86 37.67 5.80
CA TRP A 87 11.82 36.72 5.38
C TRP A 87 10.43 37.33 5.20
N VAL A 88 10.11 38.35 6.01
CA VAL A 88 8.80 39.03 5.94
C VAL A 88 8.66 39.86 4.66
N ILE A 89 9.74 40.49 4.19
CA ILE A 89 9.73 41.29 2.96
C ILE A 89 9.60 40.37 1.73
N GLY A 90 10.25 39.21 1.74
CA GLY A 90 10.13 38.22 0.67
C GLY A 90 8.72 37.65 0.52
N LEU A 91 8.02 37.39 1.64
CA LEU A 91 6.65 36.88 1.62
C LEU A 91 5.64 37.91 1.07
N VAL A 92 5.82 39.20 1.37
CA VAL A 92 4.94 40.26 0.86
C VAL A 92 5.14 40.47 -0.64
N VAL A 93 6.38 40.43 -1.14
CA VAL A 93 6.66 40.55 -2.59
C VAL A 93 6.10 39.36 -3.36
N SER A 94 6.25 38.13 -2.84
CA SER A 94 5.69 36.93 -3.45
C SER A 94 4.15 36.97 -3.52
N PHE A 95 3.49 37.45 -2.46
CA PHE A 95 2.04 37.60 -2.42
C PHE A 95 1.52 38.64 -3.44
N VAL A 96 2.25 39.74 -3.65
CA VAL A 96 1.90 40.77 -4.65
C VAL A 96 2.11 40.24 -6.08
N VAL A 97 3.17 39.47 -6.33
CA VAL A 97 3.43 38.85 -7.65
C VAL A 97 2.35 37.79 -7.97
N LEU A 98 1.94 36.99 -6.99
CA LEU A 98 0.86 36.01 -7.14
C LEU A 98 -0.50 36.67 -7.39
N LEU A 99 -0.78 37.81 -6.77
CA LEU A 99 -2.00 38.58 -7.04
C LEU A 99 -2.02 39.17 -8.45
N LEU A 100 -0.88 39.66 -8.95
CA LEU A 100 -0.77 40.18 -10.32
C LEU A 100 -0.92 39.07 -11.37
N LEU A 101 -0.35 37.88 -11.13
CA LEU A 101 -0.51 36.71 -11.98
C LEU A 101 -1.98 36.22 -12.03
N ASN A 102 -2.71 36.30 -10.91
CA ASN A 102 -4.13 35.93 -10.86
C ASN A 102 -5.05 36.90 -11.60
N VAL A 103 -4.64 38.17 -11.77
CA VAL A 103 -5.37 39.17 -12.56
C VAL A 103 -5.14 38.95 -14.06
N VAL A 104 -3.94 38.53 -14.47
CA VAL A 104 -3.62 38.18 -15.87
C VAL A 104 -4.35 36.91 -16.32
N LEU A 105 -4.51 35.92 -15.43
CA LEU A 105 -5.23 34.68 -15.74
C LEU A 105 -6.78 34.82 -15.77
N ARG A 106 -7.33 35.99 -15.43
CA ARG A 106 -8.77 36.27 -15.53
C ARG A 106 -9.16 37.18 -16.70
N MET A 107 -8.19 37.69 -17.46
CA MET A 107 -8.44 38.45 -18.69
C MET A 107 -7.65 37.84 -19.85
N GLY A 108 -8.21 36.78 -20.44
CA GLY A 108 -7.65 36.10 -21.60
C GLY A 108 -8.68 35.16 -22.20
N GLY A 109 -9.74 35.74 -22.75
CA GLY A 109 -10.72 35.04 -23.57
C GLY A 109 -10.23 34.84 -25.01
N ASP A 110 -10.85 33.83 -25.61
CA ASP A 110 -11.08 33.58 -27.04
C ASP A 110 -9.93 32.98 -27.88
N GLY A 111 -10.23 31.85 -28.52
CA GLY A 111 -9.44 31.32 -29.64
C GLY A 111 -9.52 29.81 -29.81
N GLU A 112 -10.53 29.33 -30.54
CA GLU A 112 -10.67 27.98 -31.07
C GLU A 112 -9.40 27.47 -31.78
N THR A 113 -9.16 26.15 -31.75
CA THR A 113 -9.09 25.34 -32.99
C THR A 113 -9.38 23.89 -32.67
N VAL A 114 -10.50 23.42 -33.21
CA VAL A 114 -10.83 22.01 -33.45
C VAL A 114 -9.73 21.41 -34.33
N SER A 115 -9.11 20.32 -33.88
CA SER A 115 -8.33 19.44 -34.76
C SER A 115 -8.82 18.01 -34.56
N THR A 116 -9.28 17.47 -35.68
CA THR A 116 -9.99 16.22 -35.89
C THR A 116 -9.27 15.00 -35.30
N ALA A 117 -10.05 14.15 -34.65
CA ALA A 117 -9.66 12.83 -34.17
C ALA A 117 -9.08 11.98 -35.32
N ALA A 118 -7.85 11.52 -35.15
CA ALA A 118 -7.36 10.35 -35.85
C ALA A 118 -8.02 9.13 -35.20
N GLU A 119 -8.88 8.47 -35.96
CA GLU A 119 -9.53 7.22 -35.62
C GLU A 119 -8.46 6.14 -35.42
N VAL A 120 -8.11 5.89 -34.15
CA VAL A 120 -7.34 4.70 -33.78
C VAL A 120 -8.32 3.54 -33.83
N THR A 121 -8.32 2.81 -34.93
CA THR A 121 -8.90 1.47 -34.99
C THR A 121 -8.36 0.67 -33.81
N PRO A 122 -9.19 0.27 -32.83
CA PRO A 122 -8.72 -0.63 -31.80
C PRO A 122 -8.40 -1.95 -32.49
N MET A 123 -7.16 -2.42 -32.31
CA MET A 123 -6.82 -3.81 -32.59
C MET A 123 -7.78 -4.64 -31.75
N ALA A 124 -8.70 -5.32 -32.42
CA ALA A 124 -9.67 -6.19 -31.78
C ALA A 124 -8.91 -7.32 -31.08
N THR A 125 -8.63 -7.14 -29.80
CA THR A 125 -8.33 -8.25 -28.91
C THR A 125 -9.57 -9.13 -28.94
N ALA A 126 -9.43 -10.37 -29.42
CA ALA A 126 -10.51 -11.33 -29.45
C ALA A 126 -11.06 -11.50 -28.03
N THR A 127 -12.20 -10.86 -27.75
CA THR A 127 -12.98 -11.13 -26.55
C THR A 127 -13.39 -12.60 -26.60
N PRO A 128 -13.20 -13.38 -25.52
CA PRO A 128 -13.73 -14.74 -25.45
C PRO A 128 -15.22 -14.69 -25.78
N SER A 129 -15.63 -15.35 -26.87
CA SER A 129 -17.03 -15.36 -27.30
C SER A 129 -17.92 -16.21 -26.38
N THR A 130 -17.34 -16.87 -25.38
CA THR A 130 -18.02 -17.77 -24.45
C THR A 130 -17.49 -17.58 -23.03
N PRO A 131 -18.37 -17.51 -22.00
CA PRO A 131 -17.95 -17.51 -20.60
C PRO A 131 -17.14 -18.76 -20.25
N THR A 132 -16.15 -18.61 -19.38
CA THR A 132 -15.37 -19.72 -18.82
C THR A 132 -16.29 -20.63 -18.01
N PRO A 133 -16.22 -21.97 -18.17
CA PRO A 133 -17.02 -22.88 -17.37
C PRO A 133 -16.88 -22.63 -15.86
N ARG A 134 -18.01 -22.52 -15.17
CA ARG A 134 -18.09 -22.13 -13.75
C ARG A 134 -17.28 -23.05 -12.83
N ASP A 135 -17.23 -24.34 -13.14
CA ASP A 135 -16.46 -25.35 -12.41
C ASP A 135 -14.95 -25.14 -12.53
N ILE A 136 -14.46 -24.71 -13.70
CA ILE A 136 -13.05 -24.34 -13.92
C ILE A 136 -12.70 -23.09 -13.11
N LEU A 137 -13.58 -22.07 -13.12
CA LEU A 137 -13.39 -20.86 -12.32
C LEU A 137 -13.33 -21.20 -10.82
N LEU A 138 -14.28 -22.00 -10.33
CA LEU A 138 -14.31 -22.41 -8.92
C LEU A 138 -13.05 -23.17 -8.52
N ALA A 139 -12.62 -24.16 -9.33
CA ALA A 139 -11.40 -24.92 -9.05
C ALA A 139 -10.14 -24.04 -9.03
N THR A 140 -10.10 -23.02 -9.89
CA THR A 140 -8.99 -22.06 -9.97
C THR A 140 -8.90 -21.24 -8.69
N TYR A 141 -10.00 -20.66 -8.21
CA TYR A 141 -10.02 -19.86 -6.98
C TYR A 141 -9.90 -20.71 -5.71
N GLU A 142 -10.40 -21.94 -5.69
CA GLU A 142 -10.13 -22.91 -4.61
C GLU A 142 -8.62 -23.18 -4.50
N THR A 143 -7.95 -23.45 -5.62
CA THR A 143 -6.49 -23.68 -5.65
C THR A 143 -5.73 -22.45 -5.17
N LEU A 144 -6.10 -21.26 -5.66
CA LEU A 144 -5.46 -20.01 -5.29
C LEU A 144 -5.60 -19.73 -3.78
N TYR A 145 -6.79 -19.98 -3.21
CA TYR A 145 -7.03 -19.86 -1.78
C TYR A 145 -6.20 -20.86 -0.96
N GLN A 146 -6.07 -22.12 -1.39
CA GLN A 146 -5.23 -23.10 -0.69
C GLN A 146 -3.75 -22.74 -0.72
N ASN A 147 -3.24 -22.21 -1.83
CA ASN A 147 -1.88 -21.70 -1.92
C ASN A 147 -1.66 -20.53 -0.95
N MET A 148 -2.64 -19.61 -0.88
CA MET A 148 -2.61 -18.50 0.07
C MET A 148 -2.59 -18.98 1.52
N LEU A 149 -3.44 -19.94 1.89
CA LEU A 149 -3.42 -20.56 3.22
C LEU A 149 -2.09 -21.24 3.53
N THR A 150 -1.51 -21.93 2.55
CA THR A 150 -0.22 -22.62 2.70
C THR A 150 0.88 -21.62 3.01
N ASN A 151 1.02 -20.55 2.22
CA ASN A 151 1.97 -19.47 2.47
C ASN A 151 1.73 -18.82 3.85
N PHE A 152 0.47 -18.51 4.15
CA PHE A 152 0.08 -17.86 5.41
C PHE A 152 0.50 -18.67 6.63
N VAL A 153 0.13 -19.96 6.68
CA VAL A 153 0.40 -20.84 7.81
C VAL A 153 1.90 -21.07 7.97
N ALA A 154 2.63 -21.23 6.86
CA ALA A 154 4.07 -21.43 6.89
C ALA A 154 4.78 -20.22 7.52
N MET A 155 4.47 -19.00 7.04
CA MET A 155 5.00 -17.76 7.60
C MET A 155 4.60 -17.57 9.06
N LYS A 156 3.32 -17.79 9.39
CA LYS A 156 2.78 -17.55 10.74
C LYS A 156 3.38 -18.49 11.78
N THR A 157 3.66 -19.72 11.38
CA THR A 157 4.30 -20.71 12.26
C THR A 157 5.69 -20.24 12.67
N GLU A 158 6.50 -19.80 11.70
CA GLU A 158 7.88 -19.39 11.96
C GLU A 158 7.99 -18.01 12.61
N TRP A 159 7.12 -17.06 12.29
CA TRP A 159 7.03 -15.80 13.04
C TRP A 159 6.52 -16.00 14.47
N GLY A 160 5.70 -17.02 14.70
CA GLY A 160 5.22 -17.38 16.03
C GLY A 160 6.30 -17.99 16.94
N THR A 161 7.35 -18.57 16.37
CA THR A 161 8.44 -19.23 17.11
C THR A 161 9.79 -18.51 17.01
N GLY A 162 9.99 -17.69 15.98
CA GLY A 162 11.22 -16.93 15.73
C GLY A 162 11.33 -15.65 16.56
N THR A 163 12.53 -15.08 16.56
CA THR A 163 12.81 -13.80 17.22
C THR A 163 13.49 -12.82 16.25
N PRO A 164 13.53 -11.51 16.54
CA PRO A 164 14.19 -10.56 15.66
C PRO A 164 15.66 -10.92 15.41
N GLY A 165 16.02 -11.11 14.14
CA GLY A 165 17.36 -11.52 13.72
C GLY A 165 17.64 -13.03 13.84
N ASP A 166 16.71 -13.84 14.35
CA ASP A 166 16.81 -15.31 14.43
C ASP A 166 15.48 -15.93 14.00
N LEU A 167 15.15 -15.71 12.72
CA LEU A 167 14.01 -16.31 12.06
C LEU A 167 14.47 -17.63 11.42
N PRO A 168 13.75 -18.75 11.63
CA PRO A 168 14.16 -20.06 11.09
C PRO A 168 14.32 -20.07 9.57
N CYS A 169 13.47 -19.32 8.85
CA CYS A 169 13.49 -19.20 7.39
C CYS A 169 13.47 -20.55 6.66
N THR A 170 12.78 -21.54 7.23
CA THR A 170 12.67 -22.89 6.64
C THR A 170 11.46 -23.03 5.72
N ALA A 171 10.49 -22.12 5.84
CA ALA A 171 9.28 -22.09 5.05
C ALA A 171 9.57 -21.64 3.62
N VAL A 172 9.18 -22.48 2.68
CA VAL A 172 9.19 -22.15 1.25
C VAL A 172 7.83 -21.53 0.92
N VAL A 173 7.81 -20.21 0.75
CA VAL A 173 6.66 -19.47 0.26
C VAL A 173 6.88 -19.00 -1.16
N GLN A 174 5.81 -18.89 -1.94
CA GLN A 174 5.89 -18.46 -3.33
C GLN A 174 4.97 -17.28 -3.61
N PRO A 175 5.39 -16.33 -4.46
CA PRO A 175 4.51 -15.26 -4.90
C PRO A 175 3.33 -15.85 -5.66
N MET A 176 2.13 -15.35 -5.36
CA MET A 176 0.88 -15.81 -5.94
C MET A 176 0.50 -14.94 -7.12
N GLN A 177 -0.05 -15.57 -8.16
CA GLN A 177 -0.53 -14.85 -9.34
C GLN A 177 -1.93 -14.27 -9.06
N VAL A 178 -2.08 -12.97 -9.23
CA VAL A 178 -3.38 -12.31 -9.21
C VAL A 178 -4.09 -12.65 -10.51
N THR A 179 -5.30 -13.21 -10.42
CA THR A 179 -6.07 -13.62 -11.60
C THR A 179 -7.35 -12.79 -11.64
N GLU A 180 -7.41 -11.80 -12.52
CA GLU A 180 -8.64 -11.04 -12.72
C GLU A 180 -9.71 -11.92 -13.38
N LEU A 181 -10.93 -11.84 -12.87
CA LEU A 181 -12.08 -12.47 -13.50
C LEU A 181 -12.41 -11.71 -14.79
N ALA A 182 -12.51 -12.38 -15.94
CA ALA A 182 -12.84 -11.73 -17.20
C ALA A 182 -14.20 -11.01 -17.12
N GLU A 183 -14.39 -9.94 -17.88
CA GLU A 183 -15.63 -9.15 -17.85
C GLU A 183 -16.86 -9.98 -18.20
N ILE A 184 -16.74 -10.86 -19.20
CA ILE A 184 -17.80 -11.80 -19.58
C ILE A 184 -18.16 -12.75 -18.43
N ASP A 185 -17.17 -13.21 -17.65
CA ASP A 185 -17.37 -14.12 -16.52
C ASP A 185 -17.98 -13.39 -15.33
N ARG A 186 -17.54 -12.16 -15.03
CA ARG A 186 -18.15 -11.29 -14.01
C ARG A 186 -19.64 -11.04 -14.26
N ASN A 187 -20.00 -10.82 -15.53
CA ASN A 187 -21.39 -10.57 -15.91
C ASN A 187 -22.22 -11.86 -15.88
N THR A 188 -21.61 -13.01 -16.17
CA THR A 188 -22.30 -14.30 -16.22
C THR A 188 -22.52 -14.92 -14.85
N TYR A 189 -21.54 -14.77 -13.93
CA TYR A 189 -21.48 -15.42 -12.63
C TYR A 189 -21.43 -14.39 -11.48
N PRO A 190 -22.58 -13.87 -11.03
CA PRO A 190 -22.64 -12.82 -10.01
C PRO A 190 -22.12 -13.29 -8.64
N ASP A 191 -22.13 -14.59 -8.38
CA ASP A 191 -21.59 -15.23 -7.16
C ASP A 191 -20.06 -15.24 -7.07
N PHE A 192 -19.35 -14.86 -8.14
CA PHE A 192 -17.89 -14.69 -8.12
C PHE A 192 -17.43 -13.27 -7.76
N GLY A 193 -18.32 -12.42 -7.22
CA GLY A 193 -17.98 -11.07 -6.78
C GLY A 193 -16.81 -11.00 -5.77
N PHE A 194 -16.60 -12.08 -5.00
CA PHE A 194 -15.50 -12.19 -4.03
C PHE A 194 -14.10 -12.14 -4.66
N VAL A 195 -13.96 -12.38 -5.98
CA VAL A 195 -12.65 -12.40 -6.65
C VAL A 195 -11.95 -11.05 -6.53
N LEU A 196 -12.69 -9.95 -6.52
CA LEU A 196 -12.11 -8.61 -6.36
C LEU A 196 -11.45 -8.45 -4.99
N ASP A 197 -12.13 -8.88 -3.93
CA ASP A 197 -11.58 -8.90 -2.57
C ASP A 197 -10.38 -9.85 -2.48
N LEU A 198 -10.53 -11.05 -3.04
CA LEU A 198 -9.48 -12.06 -3.03
C LEU A 198 -8.21 -11.52 -3.69
N ASN A 199 -8.32 -10.83 -4.83
CA ASN A 199 -7.18 -10.24 -5.52
C ASN A 199 -6.47 -9.17 -4.68
N LEU A 200 -7.21 -8.39 -3.89
CA LEU A 200 -6.63 -7.48 -2.92
C LEU A 200 -5.93 -8.22 -1.78
N THR A 201 -6.54 -9.24 -1.20
CA THR A 201 -5.89 -10.01 -0.12
C THR A 201 -4.64 -10.74 -0.64
N LEU A 202 -4.68 -11.32 -1.85
CA LEU A 202 -3.53 -11.95 -2.50
C LEU A 202 -2.40 -10.95 -2.73
N THR A 203 -2.75 -9.73 -3.11
CA THR A 203 -1.82 -8.63 -3.27
C THR A 203 -1.11 -8.29 -1.95
N LYS A 204 -1.87 -8.09 -0.87
CA LYS A 204 -1.30 -7.84 0.45
C LYS A 204 -0.43 -9.01 0.93
N MET A 205 -0.87 -10.24 0.65
CA MET A 205 -0.09 -11.45 0.95
C MET A 205 1.22 -11.49 0.16
N ASN A 206 1.23 -11.12 -1.13
CA ASN A 206 2.45 -11.07 -1.93
C ASN A 206 3.47 -10.08 -1.34
N LEU A 207 3.02 -8.92 -0.84
CA LEU A 207 3.91 -8.01 -0.11
C LEU A 207 4.51 -8.64 1.14
N THR A 208 3.73 -9.45 1.88
CA THR A 208 4.22 -10.20 3.03
C THR A 208 5.22 -11.29 2.61
N VAL A 209 4.95 -11.99 1.51
CA VAL A 209 5.84 -13.01 0.91
C VAL A 209 7.16 -12.38 0.44
N ASP A 210 7.12 -11.22 -0.20
CA ASP A 210 8.32 -10.50 -0.64
C ASP A 210 9.14 -10.05 0.58
N SER A 211 8.46 -9.52 1.61
CA SER A 211 9.10 -9.12 2.86
C SER A 211 9.74 -10.32 3.58
N TRP A 212 9.07 -11.47 3.57
CA TRP A 212 9.61 -12.74 4.06
C TRP A 212 10.86 -13.15 3.28
N ASN A 213 10.76 -13.22 1.96
CA ASN A 213 11.87 -13.63 1.09
C ASN A 213 13.08 -12.70 1.27
N LEU A 214 12.85 -11.40 1.44
CA LEU A 214 13.91 -10.44 1.72
C LEU A 214 14.57 -10.70 3.07
N GLN A 215 13.80 -10.88 4.15
CA GLN A 215 14.37 -11.18 5.48
C GLN A 215 15.14 -12.48 5.46
N CYS A 216 14.58 -13.52 4.84
CA CYS A 216 15.18 -14.84 4.76
C CYS A 216 16.33 -14.97 3.76
N SER A 217 16.55 -13.97 2.90
CA SER A 217 17.75 -13.88 2.07
C SER A 217 19.00 -13.44 2.86
N LYS A 218 18.81 -12.83 4.04
CA LYS A 218 19.90 -12.31 4.88
C LYS A 218 20.49 -13.40 5.79
N PRO A 219 21.77 -13.31 6.16
CA PRO A 219 22.38 -14.24 7.12
C PRO A 219 21.68 -14.20 8.49
N GLU A 220 21.73 -15.31 9.22
CA GLU A 220 21.31 -15.41 10.62
C GLU A 220 21.98 -14.30 11.46
N GLY A 221 21.20 -13.66 12.34
CA GLY A 221 21.61 -12.47 13.10
C GLY A 221 21.40 -11.14 12.37
N GLN A 222 21.07 -11.15 11.08
CA GLN A 222 20.89 -9.95 10.24
C GLN A 222 19.54 -9.90 9.52
N GLN A 223 18.59 -10.76 9.87
CA GLN A 223 17.28 -10.93 9.21
C GLN A 223 16.27 -9.79 9.48
N GLY A 224 16.74 -8.60 9.87
CA GLY A 224 15.93 -7.41 10.13
C GLY A 224 15.98 -6.93 11.58
N SER A 225 15.57 -5.68 11.79
CA SER A 225 15.45 -5.09 13.12
C SER A 225 14.21 -5.62 13.86
N LEU A 226 14.10 -5.33 15.17
CA LEU A 226 12.89 -5.59 15.95
C LEU A 226 11.66 -4.90 15.34
N ASP A 227 11.83 -3.70 14.78
CA ASP A 227 10.73 -2.96 14.15
C ASP A 227 10.30 -3.60 12.83
N ASP A 228 11.25 -4.09 12.01
CA ASP A 228 10.93 -4.84 10.78
C ASP A 228 10.18 -6.13 11.09
N PHE A 229 10.65 -6.88 12.10
CA PHE A 229 10.00 -8.10 12.55
C PHE A 229 8.56 -7.84 13.02
N ASN A 230 8.36 -6.87 13.90
CA ASN A 230 7.04 -6.53 14.42
C ASN A 230 6.10 -6.04 13.31
N THR A 231 6.61 -5.21 12.40
CA THR A 231 5.84 -4.69 11.26
C THR A 231 5.36 -5.82 10.35
N ASN A 232 6.24 -6.76 10.00
CA ASN A 232 5.87 -7.88 9.14
C ASN A 232 4.90 -8.85 9.83
N ASN A 233 5.11 -9.10 11.12
CA ASN A 233 4.19 -9.90 11.91
C ASN A 233 2.81 -9.23 12.03
N ASP A 234 2.75 -7.91 12.23
CA ASP A 234 1.50 -7.15 12.27
C ASP A 234 0.76 -7.20 10.92
N ARG A 235 1.48 -7.09 9.78
CA ARG A 235 0.90 -7.28 8.43
C ARG A 235 0.28 -8.66 8.28
N LEU A 236 1.01 -9.69 8.71
CA LEU A 236 0.52 -11.07 8.66
C LEU A 236 -0.70 -11.27 9.57
N ASN A 237 -0.70 -10.68 10.77
CA ASN A 237 -1.83 -10.74 11.68
C ASN A 237 -3.07 -10.00 11.13
N ALA A 238 -2.87 -8.90 10.40
CA ALA A 238 -3.95 -8.18 9.73
C ALA A 238 -4.58 -9.00 8.59
N LEU A 239 -3.80 -9.84 7.91
CA LEU A 239 -4.29 -10.73 6.85
C LEU A 239 -5.12 -11.91 7.35
N GLU A 240 -4.91 -12.35 8.59
CA GLU A 240 -5.59 -13.52 9.16
C GLU A 240 -7.12 -13.48 9.04
N PRO A 241 -7.83 -12.44 9.51
CA PRO A 241 -9.28 -12.39 9.38
C PRO A 241 -9.76 -12.28 7.93
N GLU A 242 -8.99 -11.62 7.05
CA GLU A 242 -9.32 -11.54 5.62
C GLU A 242 -9.26 -12.93 4.96
N ILE A 243 -8.17 -13.66 5.20
CA ILE A 243 -7.97 -15.01 4.66
C ILE A 243 -9.04 -15.97 5.19
N GLN A 244 -9.31 -15.95 6.49
CA GLN A 244 -10.29 -16.84 7.12
C GLN A 244 -11.72 -16.63 6.60
N ALA A 245 -12.04 -15.44 6.07
CA ALA A 245 -13.36 -15.15 5.51
C ALA A 245 -13.64 -15.87 4.18
N TYR A 246 -12.62 -16.22 3.40
CA TYR A 246 -12.83 -16.82 2.06
C TYR A 246 -13.25 -18.28 2.09
N GLY A 247 -12.86 -19.06 3.10
CA GLY A 247 -13.26 -20.48 3.21
C GLY A 247 -14.78 -20.66 3.16
N PRO A 248 -15.55 -19.97 4.04
CA PRO A 248 -17.01 -19.97 3.99
C PRO A 248 -17.59 -19.45 2.67
N VAL A 249 -17.01 -18.39 2.10
CA VAL A 249 -17.47 -17.80 0.82
C VAL A 249 -17.34 -18.81 -0.32
N LEU A 250 -16.18 -19.46 -0.45
CA LEU A 250 -15.96 -20.49 -1.47
C LEU A 250 -16.89 -21.69 -1.28
N ALA A 251 -17.16 -22.09 -0.03
CA ALA A 251 -18.13 -23.13 0.27
C ALA A 251 -19.56 -22.74 -0.12
N GLU A 252 -19.96 -21.48 0.09
CA GLU A 252 -21.26 -20.95 -0.32
C GLU A 252 -21.40 -20.97 -1.84
N VAL A 253 -20.42 -20.43 -2.56
CA VAL A 253 -20.38 -20.45 -4.04
C VAL A 253 -20.45 -21.90 -4.54
N LYS A 254 -19.73 -22.84 -3.92
CA LYS A 254 -19.76 -24.25 -4.32
C LYS A 254 -21.13 -24.91 -4.13
N ASN A 255 -21.75 -24.70 -2.97
CA ASN A 255 -22.93 -25.45 -2.55
C ASN A 255 -24.25 -24.81 -3.02
N ASN A 256 -24.27 -23.49 -3.22
CA ASN A 256 -25.46 -22.71 -3.55
C ASN A 256 -25.18 -21.83 -4.81
N PRO A 257 -25.09 -22.41 -6.01
CA PRO A 257 -24.76 -21.66 -7.22
C PRO A 257 -25.85 -20.63 -7.55
N ALA A 258 -25.44 -19.38 -7.78
CA ALA A 258 -26.36 -18.35 -8.26
C ALA A 258 -26.82 -18.66 -9.69
N PRO A 259 -28.04 -18.24 -10.08
CA PRO A 259 -28.50 -18.35 -11.46
C PRO A 259 -27.56 -17.57 -12.39
N THR A 260 -27.19 -18.18 -13.51
CA THR A 260 -26.38 -17.52 -14.54
C THR A 260 -27.17 -16.41 -15.21
N VAL A 261 -26.53 -15.27 -15.45
CA VAL A 261 -27.13 -14.12 -16.13
C VAL A 261 -26.57 -14.06 -17.54
N GLY A 262 -27.40 -14.28 -18.56
CA GLY A 262 -26.95 -14.32 -19.96
C GLY A 262 -27.60 -13.24 -20.84
N PRO A 263 -26.89 -12.70 -21.86
CA PRO A 263 -27.55 -11.98 -22.94
C PRO A 263 -28.38 -12.95 -23.79
N THR A 264 -29.58 -12.53 -24.24
CA THR A 264 -30.32 -13.23 -25.30
C THR A 264 -29.51 -13.14 -26.60
N VAL A 265 -28.84 -14.22 -27.00
CA VAL A 265 -28.12 -14.28 -28.29
C VAL A 265 -28.97 -15.05 -29.30
N THR A 266 -29.62 -14.32 -30.21
CA THR A 266 -30.17 -14.89 -31.46
C THR A 266 -28.99 -15.24 -32.36
N LEU A 267 -28.69 -16.52 -32.49
CA LEU A 267 -27.60 -17.01 -33.34
C LEU A 267 -27.93 -16.79 -34.82
N THR A 268 -27.11 -16.00 -35.51
CA THR A 268 -27.05 -15.98 -36.99
C THR A 268 -25.82 -16.79 -37.40
N PRO A 269 -25.95 -17.82 -38.26
CA PRO A 269 -24.82 -18.70 -38.59
C PRO A 269 -23.86 -18.02 -39.58
N ILE A 270 -22.55 -18.15 -39.34
CA ILE A 270 -21.47 -17.72 -40.24
C ILE A 270 -20.79 -18.98 -40.83
N PRO A 271 -20.36 -18.97 -42.12
CA PRO A 271 -19.92 -20.16 -42.83
C PRO A 271 -18.52 -20.62 -42.43
N SER A 272 -18.31 -21.92 -42.65
CA SER A 272 -17.12 -22.70 -42.34
C SER A 272 -15.95 -22.36 -43.27
N ASP A 273 -14.76 -22.11 -42.72
CA ASP A 273 -13.51 -22.12 -43.47
C ASP A 273 -12.45 -23.01 -42.80
N THR A 274 -11.60 -23.55 -43.66
CA THR A 274 -10.85 -24.79 -43.50
C THR A 274 -9.41 -24.51 -43.04
N VAL A 275 -8.90 -25.25 -42.05
CA VAL A 275 -7.50 -25.16 -41.56
C VAL A 275 -6.66 -26.32 -42.13
N PRO A 276 -5.42 -26.09 -42.63
CA PRO A 276 -4.44 -27.14 -42.88
C PRO A 276 -3.50 -27.40 -41.68
N ALA A 277 -3.00 -28.63 -41.64
CA ALA A 277 -2.28 -29.32 -40.56
C ALA A 277 -0.80 -28.88 -40.31
N PRO A 278 -0.19 -29.27 -39.16
CA PRO A 278 1.17 -28.89 -38.77
C PRO A 278 2.25 -29.88 -39.27
N THR A 279 3.51 -29.44 -39.29
CA THR A 279 4.68 -30.31 -39.54
C THR A 279 5.68 -30.20 -38.38
N GLU A 280 6.01 -31.36 -37.80
CA GLU A 280 7.03 -31.60 -36.77
C GLU A 280 8.46 -31.44 -37.33
N THR A 281 9.45 -31.08 -36.50
CA THR A 281 10.84 -31.57 -36.61
C THR A 281 11.60 -31.43 -35.28
N ALA A 282 12.48 -32.39 -35.04
CA ALA A 282 13.04 -32.87 -33.78
C ALA A 282 14.29 -32.15 -33.21
N VAL A 283 14.60 -32.56 -31.97
CA VAL A 283 15.77 -32.30 -31.11
C VAL A 283 17.05 -32.96 -31.69
N PRO A 284 18.26 -32.45 -31.37
CA PRO A 284 19.19 -33.30 -30.62
C PRO A 284 20.04 -32.58 -29.54
N THR A 285 20.36 -33.38 -28.52
CA THR A 285 21.24 -33.20 -27.36
C THR A 285 22.74 -33.15 -27.71
N GLN A 286 23.54 -32.37 -26.96
CA GLN A 286 24.89 -32.79 -26.48
C GLN A 286 25.45 -31.88 -25.36
N ALA A 287 26.23 -32.49 -24.47
CA ALA A 287 26.78 -31.96 -23.22
C ALA A 287 28.30 -31.61 -23.34
N PRO A 288 29.07 -31.36 -22.26
CA PRO A 288 29.78 -30.09 -22.04
C PRO A 288 31.31 -30.17 -22.23
N ALA A 289 31.97 -29.00 -22.31
CA ALA A 289 33.43 -28.91 -22.23
C ALA A 289 33.88 -27.78 -21.30
N THR A 290 34.78 -28.15 -20.39
CA THR A 290 35.52 -27.35 -19.41
C THR A 290 36.60 -26.50 -20.08
N SER A 291 36.87 -25.30 -19.55
CA SER A 291 38.14 -24.58 -19.80
C SER A 291 38.56 -23.79 -18.56
N THR A 292 39.82 -24.00 -18.20
CA THR A 292 40.59 -23.47 -17.08
C THR A 292 41.29 -22.16 -17.47
N GLY A 293 41.32 -21.16 -16.59
CA GLY A 293 42.10 -19.92 -16.81
C GLY A 293 42.45 -19.15 -15.52
N VAL A 294 43.65 -19.42 -15.01
CA VAL A 294 44.69 -18.56 -14.34
C VAL A 294 44.27 -17.33 -13.48
N PRO A 295 44.88 -17.13 -12.28
CA PRO A 295 44.47 -16.12 -11.29
C PRO A 295 44.89 -14.68 -11.64
N THR A 296 44.00 -13.72 -11.36
CA THR A 296 44.26 -12.27 -11.44
C THR A 296 44.20 -11.64 -10.05
N LEU A 297 45.13 -10.72 -9.81
CA LEU A 297 45.51 -10.10 -8.55
C LEU A 297 44.37 -9.41 -7.79
N THR A 298 44.37 -9.57 -6.46
CA THR A 298 43.48 -8.95 -5.49
C THR A 298 43.60 -7.41 -5.50
N PRO A 299 42.53 -6.65 -5.81
CA PRO A 299 42.54 -5.21 -5.58
C PRO A 299 42.38 -4.91 -4.08
N THR A 300 43.23 -4.02 -3.59
CA THR A 300 43.16 -3.45 -2.23
C THR A 300 41.84 -2.69 -2.05
N ILE A 301 40.96 -3.19 -1.18
CA ILE A 301 39.71 -2.50 -0.81
C ILE A 301 40.07 -1.27 0.02
N THR A 302 39.97 -0.10 -0.60
CA THR A 302 39.84 1.16 0.13
C THR A 302 38.39 1.25 0.58
N LEU A 303 38.16 1.16 1.90
CA LEU A 303 36.83 1.35 2.50
C LEU A 303 36.39 2.80 2.27
N THR A 304 35.73 3.03 1.15
CA THR A 304 34.99 4.26 0.88
C THR A 304 33.76 4.23 1.78
N PRO A 305 33.44 5.29 2.54
CA PRO A 305 32.23 5.31 3.36
C PRO A 305 31.03 5.03 2.47
N GLU A 306 30.19 4.10 2.91
CA GLU A 306 28.98 3.68 2.22
C GLU A 306 28.13 4.91 1.86
N PRO A 307 27.74 5.08 0.57
CA PRO A 307 26.95 6.23 0.17
C PRO A 307 25.61 6.19 0.90
N THR A 308 25.41 7.15 1.80
CA THR A 308 24.21 7.27 2.63
C THR A 308 23.27 8.30 2.01
N ILE A 309 21.99 7.94 1.84
CA ILE A 309 20.95 8.87 1.39
C ILE A 309 20.86 10.02 2.39
N ASP A 310 20.69 11.27 1.92
CA ASP A 310 20.45 12.40 2.79
C ASP A 310 19.21 12.16 3.68
N PRO A 311 19.34 12.25 5.02
CA PRO A 311 18.22 11.99 5.93
C PRO A 311 17.02 12.92 5.71
N GLY A 312 17.23 14.14 5.20
CA GLY A 312 16.15 15.07 4.87
C GLY A 312 15.34 14.60 3.68
N VAL A 313 16.02 14.13 2.62
CA VAL A 313 15.40 13.50 1.44
C VAL A 313 14.62 12.26 1.84
N LEU A 314 15.24 11.36 2.60
CA LEU A 314 14.62 10.12 3.05
C LEU A 314 13.34 10.38 3.85
N ASN A 315 13.39 11.29 4.82
CA ASN A 315 12.23 11.64 5.64
C ASN A 315 11.11 12.30 4.82
N ALA A 316 11.45 13.09 3.79
CA ALA A 316 10.46 13.70 2.91
C ALA A 316 9.71 12.65 2.09
N VAL A 317 10.43 11.69 1.51
CA VAL A 317 9.82 10.60 0.73
C VAL A 317 8.97 9.69 1.63
N ILE A 318 9.49 9.27 2.78
CA ILE A 318 8.76 8.42 3.74
C ILE A 318 7.47 9.10 4.22
N LYS A 319 7.50 10.41 4.47
CA LYS A 319 6.30 11.16 4.87
C LYS A 319 5.18 11.04 3.83
N GLU A 320 5.49 11.18 2.55
CA GLU A 320 4.50 11.09 1.48
C GLU A 320 4.01 9.64 1.30
N LEU A 321 4.88 8.65 1.49
CA LEU A 321 4.49 7.24 1.50
C LEU A 321 3.49 6.92 2.61
N ASP A 322 3.72 7.41 3.83
CA ASP A 322 2.79 7.22 4.96
C ASP A 322 1.43 7.86 4.70
N LEU A 323 1.40 9.04 4.07
CA LEU A 323 0.16 9.70 3.66
C LEU A 323 -0.58 8.87 2.60
N GLY A 324 0.15 8.36 1.61
CA GLY A 324 -0.39 7.51 0.55
C GLY A 324 -1.01 6.21 1.09
N LEU A 325 -0.30 5.52 1.99
CA LEU A 325 -0.80 4.28 2.62
C LEU A 325 -2.12 4.53 3.37
N ALA A 326 -2.16 5.55 4.22
CA ALA A 326 -3.35 5.89 4.98
C ALA A 326 -4.54 6.28 4.07
N ALA A 327 -4.28 7.01 2.99
CA ALA A 327 -5.31 7.42 2.04
C ALA A 327 -5.86 6.22 1.24
N SER A 328 -4.99 5.33 0.76
CA SER A 328 -5.38 4.11 0.06
C SER A 328 -6.20 3.15 0.92
N GLU A 329 -5.84 2.97 2.20
CA GLU A 329 -6.65 2.19 3.15
C GLU A 329 -8.03 2.80 3.31
N ARG A 330 -8.10 4.12 3.53
CA ARG A 330 -9.36 4.79 3.80
C ARG A 330 -10.31 4.73 2.61
N ILE A 331 -9.82 5.01 1.39
CA ILE A 331 -10.68 4.99 0.19
C ILE A 331 -11.28 3.60 -0.04
N ASN A 332 -10.52 2.54 0.23
CA ASN A 332 -10.98 1.17 0.11
C ASN A 332 -11.97 0.79 1.22
N VAL A 333 -11.57 0.91 2.49
CA VAL A 333 -12.31 0.40 3.64
C VAL A 333 -13.57 1.22 3.94
N ASN A 334 -13.45 2.55 3.90
CA ASN A 334 -14.56 3.42 4.31
C ASN A 334 -15.49 3.83 3.16
N TYR A 335 -15.12 3.55 1.90
CA TYR A 335 -15.92 3.92 0.74
C TYR A 335 -16.16 2.76 -0.21
N TRP A 336 -15.14 2.29 -0.94
CA TRP A 336 -15.38 1.35 -2.03
C TRP A 336 -15.99 0.02 -1.61
N PHE A 337 -15.49 -0.61 -0.54
CA PHE A 337 -16.08 -1.87 -0.06
C PHE A 337 -17.48 -1.65 0.47
N ARG A 338 -17.73 -0.52 1.14
CA ARG A 338 -19.07 -0.20 1.64
C ARG A 338 -20.07 -0.04 0.50
N ILE A 339 -19.70 0.69 -0.55
CA ILE A 339 -20.54 0.87 -1.75
C ILE A 339 -20.82 -0.47 -2.41
N ARG A 340 -19.79 -1.29 -2.62
CA ARG A 340 -19.93 -2.63 -3.21
C ARG A 340 -20.88 -3.51 -2.38
N ASP A 341 -20.75 -3.47 -1.06
CA ASP A 341 -21.49 -4.31 -0.13
C ASP A 341 -22.87 -3.72 0.25
N GLY A 342 -23.31 -2.65 -0.45
CA GLY A 342 -24.59 -1.98 -0.21
C GLY A 342 -24.69 -1.31 1.17
N GLN A 343 -23.57 -1.06 1.83
CA GLN A 343 -23.49 -0.40 3.12
C GLN A 343 -23.54 1.13 2.95
N PRO A 344 -24.13 1.87 3.90
CA PRO A 344 -24.11 3.33 3.87
C PRO A 344 -22.68 3.86 3.98
N LEU A 345 -22.39 5.08 3.52
CA LEU A 345 -21.08 5.72 3.72
C LEU A 345 -21.01 6.42 5.09
N ASP A 346 -19.88 6.31 5.80
CA ASP A 346 -19.69 7.00 7.10
C ASP A 346 -19.53 8.52 6.92
N PHE A 347 -18.93 8.94 5.79
CA PHE A 347 -18.48 10.31 5.56
C PHE A 347 -19.12 10.96 4.33
N GLY A 348 -20.19 10.36 3.79
CA GLY A 348 -20.87 10.82 2.58
C GLY A 348 -19.91 10.94 1.37
N CYS A 349 -20.18 11.91 0.49
CA CYS A 349 -19.38 12.16 -0.73
C CYS A 349 -18.18 13.08 -0.50
N THR A 350 -17.46 12.90 0.61
CA THR A 350 -16.26 13.68 0.91
C THR A 350 -15.09 12.74 1.17
N PHE A 351 -13.91 13.10 0.70
CA PHE A 351 -12.67 12.36 0.96
C PHE A 351 -11.74 13.22 1.80
N GLY A 352 -12.00 13.27 3.11
CA GLY A 352 -11.34 14.17 4.06
C GLY A 352 -9.99 13.70 4.57
N VAL A 353 -9.11 13.19 3.70
CA VAL A 353 -7.70 12.89 4.03
C VAL A 353 -6.76 13.83 3.28
N THR A 354 -5.59 14.06 3.86
CA THR A 354 -4.49 14.71 3.16
C THR A 354 -3.95 13.76 2.11
N MET A 355 -4.01 14.16 0.84
CA MET A 355 -3.40 13.41 -0.25
C MET A 355 -1.87 13.58 -0.23
N PRO A 356 -1.11 12.52 -0.57
CA PRO A 356 0.32 12.64 -0.85
C PRO A 356 0.57 13.57 -2.05
N THR A 357 1.77 14.15 -2.09
CA THR A 357 2.21 15.08 -3.14
C THR A 357 3.32 14.45 -3.99
N LEU A 358 3.27 14.70 -5.31
CA LEU A 358 4.30 14.22 -6.23
C LEU A 358 5.68 14.71 -5.80
N TYR A 359 6.65 13.80 -5.84
CA TYR A 359 8.03 14.08 -5.49
C TYR A 359 8.86 14.33 -6.76
N ASP A 360 9.46 15.52 -6.87
CA ASP A 360 10.37 15.86 -7.97
C ASP A 360 11.75 15.21 -7.74
N PRO A 361 12.20 14.26 -8.59
CA PRO A 361 13.49 13.62 -8.42
C PRO A 361 14.67 14.50 -8.88
N THR A 362 14.42 15.61 -9.58
CA THR A 362 15.47 16.47 -10.17
C THR A 362 16.53 16.93 -9.16
N PRO A 363 16.16 17.38 -7.93
CA PRO A 363 17.14 17.83 -6.94
C PRO A 363 18.00 16.71 -6.35
N VAL A 364 17.61 15.44 -6.52
CA VAL A 364 18.24 14.28 -5.88
C VAL A 364 18.89 13.31 -6.87
N GLN A 365 19.02 13.68 -8.14
CA GLN A 365 19.61 12.83 -9.19
C GLN A 365 21.01 12.30 -8.85
N ALA A 366 21.85 13.12 -8.19
CA ALA A 366 23.18 12.68 -7.74
C ALA A 366 23.12 11.60 -6.65
N GLN A 367 22.07 11.61 -5.82
CA GLN A 367 21.84 10.57 -4.80
C GLN A 367 21.25 9.31 -5.44
N ILE A 368 20.35 9.45 -6.42
CA ILE A 368 19.81 8.33 -7.20
C ILE A 368 20.93 7.60 -7.95
N ALA A 369 21.88 8.33 -8.54
CA ALA A 369 23.02 7.74 -9.22
C ALA A 369 23.93 6.94 -8.27
N GLN A 370 24.00 7.33 -7.00
CA GLN A 370 24.75 6.60 -5.97
C GLN A 370 23.94 5.43 -5.40
N LYS A 371 22.62 5.58 -5.33
CA LYS A 371 21.71 4.60 -4.75
C LYS A 371 20.42 4.47 -5.59
N PRO A 372 20.39 3.55 -6.57
CA PRO A 372 19.27 3.39 -7.50
C PRO A 372 17.93 3.09 -6.83
N GLU A 373 17.93 2.46 -5.65
CA GLU A 373 16.73 2.13 -4.86
C GLU A 373 15.91 3.37 -4.51
N LEU A 374 16.58 4.52 -4.29
CA LEU A 374 15.88 5.80 -4.06
C LEU A 374 15.09 6.23 -5.30
N GLY A 375 15.66 6.03 -6.50
CA GLY A 375 14.98 6.35 -7.76
C GLY A 375 13.75 5.48 -7.96
N THR A 376 13.89 4.18 -7.75
CA THR A 376 12.77 3.22 -7.82
C THR A 376 11.68 3.55 -6.79
N ALA A 377 12.05 3.89 -5.56
CA ALA A 377 11.10 4.26 -4.53
C ALA A 377 10.33 5.56 -4.86
N ILE A 378 11.00 6.57 -5.43
CA ILE A 378 10.35 7.82 -5.87
C ILE A 378 9.41 7.54 -7.05
N GLN A 379 9.79 6.68 -7.99
CA GLN A 379 8.92 6.30 -9.10
C GLN A 379 7.66 5.61 -8.58
N LEU A 380 7.82 4.59 -7.73
CA LEU A 380 6.69 3.88 -7.11
C LEU A 380 5.80 4.84 -6.31
N LEU A 381 6.38 5.77 -5.55
CA LEU A 381 5.62 6.83 -4.87
C LEU A 381 4.74 7.60 -5.88
N ASN A 382 5.34 8.14 -6.95
CA ASN A 382 4.61 8.96 -7.92
C ASN A 382 3.55 8.17 -8.70
N ASP A 383 3.85 6.93 -9.09
CA ASP A 383 2.89 6.04 -9.75
C ASP A 383 1.73 5.70 -8.81
N GLY A 384 2.01 5.47 -7.53
CA GLY A 384 1.00 5.24 -6.50
C GLY A 384 0.10 6.45 -6.28
N ILE A 385 0.66 7.67 -6.25
CA ILE A 385 -0.10 8.93 -6.15
C ILE A 385 -1.09 9.04 -7.31
N ALA A 386 -0.64 8.81 -8.54
CA ALA A 386 -1.49 8.90 -9.73
C ALA A 386 -2.66 7.91 -9.71
N LEU A 387 -2.42 6.67 -9.26
CA LEU A 387 -3.46 5.66 -9.11
C LEU A 387 -4.46 6.03 -8.01
N LEU A 388 -3.96 6.50 -6.85
CA LEU A 388 -4.82 6.93 -5.75
C LEU A 388 -5.70 8.11 -6.17
N GLU A 389 -5.16 9.09 -6.88
CA GLU A 389 -5.93 10.22 -7.43
C GLU A 389 -7.03 9.75 -8.37
N GLN A 390 -6.74 8.79 -9.27
CA GLN A 390 -7.77 8.22 -10.15
C GLN A 390 -8.88 7.53 -9.36
N SER A 391 -8.53 6.76 -8.33
CA SER A 391 -9.52 6.09 -7.47
C SER A 391 -10.41 7.10 -6.75
N VAL A 392 -9.81 8.11 -6.10
CA VAL A 392 -10.53 9.13 -5.34
C VAL A 392 -11.43 9.98 -6.24
N ASN A 393 -10.93 10.40 -7.40
CA ASN A 393 -11.72 11.19 -8.36
C ASN A 393 -12.90 10.39 -8.93
N SER A 394 -12.70 9.11 -9.22
CA SER A 394 -13.76 8.19 -9.64
C SER A 394 -14.84 8.07 -8.55
N PHE A 395 -14.44 7.88 -7.30
CA PHE A 395 -15.34 7.83 -6.15
C PHE A 395 -16.16 9.13 -6.03
N LEU A 396 -15.51 10.29 -6.00
CA LEU A 396 -16.18 11.58 -5.81
C LEU A 396 -17.19 11.85 -6.92
N THR A 397 -16.83 11.54 -8.16
CA THR A 397 -17.70 11.72 -9.34
C THR A 397 -18.92 10.79 -9.26
N SER A 398 -18.69 9.50 -9.01
CA SER A 398 -19.77 8.52 -8.88
C SER A 398 -20.69 8.81 -7.70
N CYS A 399 -20.13 9.32 -6.60
CA CYS A 399 -20.89 9.65 -5.40
C CYS A 399 -21.83 10.84 -5.64
N GLN A 400 -21.36 11.89 -6.32
CA GLN A 400 -22.19 13.04 -6.68
C GLN A 400 -23.32 12.65 -7.64
N ASN A 401 -23.06 11.72 -8.55
CA ASN A 401 -24.04 11.26 -9.54
C ASN A 401 -24.97 10.15 -9.02
N GLY A 402 -24.70 9.61 -7.83
CA GLY A 402 -25.43 8.47 -7.27
C GLY A 402 -25.30 7.18 -8.08
N ASN A 403 -24.27 7.05 -8.92
CA ASN A 403 -24.06 5.89 -9.78
C ASN A 403 -22.61 5.38 -9.70
N TYR A 404 -22.46 4.16 -9.18
CA TYR A 404 -21.18 3.52 -8.93
C TYR A 404 -20.91 2.30 -9.80
N ALA A 405 -21.87 1.88 -10.64
CA ALA A 405 -21.86 0.56 -11.29
C ALA A 405 -20.58 0.31 -12.10
N SER A 406 -20.07 1.31 -12.80
CA SER A 406 -18.83 1.22 -13.58
C SER A 406 -17.57 1.64 -12.82
N ALA A 407 -17.71 2.16 -11.60
CA ALA A 407 -16.63 2.82 -10.88
C ALA A 407 -16.04 1.97 -9.75
N ILE A 408 -16.82 1.03 -9.19
CA ILE A 408 -16.41 0.20 -8.04
C ILE A 408 -15.14 -0.60 -8.34
N ALA A 409 -15.18 -1.46 -9.36
CA ALA A 409 -14.06 -2.33 -9.70
C ALA A 409 -12.77 -1.55 -10.03
N PRO A 410 -12.76 -0.57 -10.96
CA PRO A 410 -11.55 0.20 -11.25
C PRO A 410 -11.10 1.06 -10.07
N GLY A 411 -12.05 1.59 -9.27
CA GLY A 411 -11.73 2.36 -8.06
C GLY A 411 -10.98 1.55 -7.02
N ILE A 412 -11.46 0.33 -6.73
CA ILE A 412 -10.79 -0.61 -5.82
C ILE A 412 -9.42 -1.00 -6.36
N ASN A 413 -9.33 -1.36 -7.64
CA ASN A 413 -8.07 -1.76 -8.27
C ASN A 413 -7.01 -0.64 -8.17
N ASN A 414 -7.38 0.58 -8.52
CA ASN A 414 -6.48 1.73 -8.48
C ASN A 414 -6.00 2.04 -7.05
N ALA A 415 -6.90 2.07 -6.06
CA ALA A 415 -6.52 2.31 -4.67
C ALA A 415 -5.62 1.21 -4.10
N SER A 416 -5.91 -0.03 -4.48
CA SER A 416 -5.12 -1.20 -4.09
C SER A 416 -3.72 -1.16 -4.69
N GLN A 417 -3.61 -0.88 -5.99
CA GLN A 417 -2.32 -0.75 -6.66
C GLN A 417 -1.52 0.43 -6.12
N ALA A 418 -2.17 1.54 -5.78
CA ALA A 418 -1.52 2.65 -5.09
C ALA A 418 -0.91 2.21 -3.75
N TYR A 419 -1.68 1.49 -2.92
CA TYR A 419 -1.18 0.95 -1.65
C TYR A 419 0.06 0.07 -1.85
N ILE A 420 0.04 -0.83 -2.84
CA ILE A 420 1.19 -1.69 -3.18
C ILE A 420 2.42 -0.86 -3.49
N ASN A 421 2.27 0.12 -4.38
CA ASN A 421 3.40 0.94 -4.81
C ASN A 421 4.02 1.67 -3.61
N PHE A 422 3.18 2.21 -2.71
CA PHE A 422 3.68 2.85 -1.49
C PHE A 422 4.39 1.88 -0.55
N GLU A 423 3.87 0.67 -0.40
CA GLU A 423 4.49 -0.37 0.42
C GLU A 423 5.85 -0.81 -0.13
N GLN A 424 5.92 -1.08 -1.43
CA GLN A 424 7.16 -1.46 -2.12
C GLN A 424 8.20 -0.34 -2.01
N ALA A 425 7.80 0.91 -2.26
CA ALA A 425 8.67 2.06 -2.11
C ALA A 425 9.21 2.20 -0.68
N LYS A 426 8.36 1.99 0.33
CA LYS A 426 8.76 2.07 1.73
C LYS A 426 9.74 0.95 2.10
N GLY A 427 9.51 -0.28 1.61
CA GLY A 427 10.41 -1.42 1.79
C GLY A 427 11.82 -1.15 1.29
N LEU A 428 11.95 -0.54 0.11
CA LEU A 428 13.24 -0.15 -0.49
C LEU A 428 14.02 0.88 0.33
N LEU A 429 13.33 1.69 1.14
CA LEU A 429 13.93 2.79 1.89
C LEU A 429 14.26 2.43 3.35
N VAL A 430 13.50 1.52 3.96
CA VAL A 430 13.68 1.08 5.34
C VAL A 430 14.70 -0.05 5.46
N ASN A 431 14.94 -0.81 4.39
CA ASN A 431 16.01 -1.79 4.26
C ASN A 431 17.00 -1.39 3.15
N PRO A 432 17.87 -0.39 3.40
CA PRO A 432 18.91 0.06 2.50
C PRO A 432 19.74 -1.02 1.80
#